data_AF-A0A0G0YWD7-F1
#
_entry.id   AF-A0A0G0YWD7-F1
#
_cell.length_a   1.000
_cell.length_b   1.000
_cell.length_c   1.000
_cell.angle_alpha   90.00
_cell.angle_beta   90.00
_cell.angle_gamma   90.00
#
_symmetry.space_group_name_H-M   'P 1'
#
loop_
_entity.id
_entity.type
_entity.pdbx_description
1 polymer ?
#
loop_
_entity_poly.entity_id
_entity_poly.type
_entity_poly.pdbx_seq_one_letter_code
_entity_poly.pdbx_strand_id
1 'polypeptide(L)'
;MTTCCTTYYTYNMLKTYLYIPEQLEKRIKLTAETQKKSKAEIIRQALEKGISAVAQQGTVSARALLKIAEVGEKYKPKGPRDLSANLDKYLWGINKNSNE
;
A
#
# COMPACT_ATOMS: atom_id res chain seq x y z
N MET A 1 23.30 -19.14 41.75
CA MET A 1 24.05 -18.52 40.63
C MET A 1 23.30 -18.81 39.35
N THR A 2 22.35 -17.95 39.01
CA THR A 2 21.48 -18.13 37.84
C THR A 2 22.21 -17.55 36.63
N THR A 3 22.51 -18.38 35.64
CA THR A 3 23.23 -18.00 34.43
C THR A 3 22.40 -16.99 33.63
N CYS A 4 22.89 -15.75 33.57
CA CYS A 4 22.38 -14.70 32.70
C CYS A 4 22.74 -15.07 31.25
N CYS A 5 21.93 -15.91 30.62
CA CYS A 5 22.00 -16.14 29.18
C CYS A 5 21.43 -14.91 28.47
N THR A 6 22.29 -13.91 28.24
CA THR A 6 22.02 -12.84 27.29
C THR A 6 21.94 -13.46 25.90
N THR A 7 20.73 -13.57 25.36
CA THR A 7 20.52 -13.85 23.95
C THR A 7 21.08 -12.67 23.15
N TYR A 8 22.33 -12.78 22.71
CA TYR A 8 22.93 -11.87 21.76
C TYR A 8 22.18 -12.02 20.42
N TYR A 9 21.16 -11.20 20.20
CA TYR A 9 20.58 -11.00 18.87
C TYR A 9 21.68 -10.44 17.97
N THR A 10 22.29 -11.30 17.17
CA THR A 10 23.25 -10.92 16.14
C THR A 10 22.48 -10.20 15.04
N TYR A 11 22.55 -8.87 15.01
CA TYR A 11 22.14 -8.06 13.87
C TYR A 11 23.11 -8.30 12.70
N ASN A 12 22.99 -9.47 12.06
CA ASN A 12 23.85 -9.85 10.94
C ASN A 12 23.44 -9.07 9.69
N MET A 13 24.18 -8.00 9.39
CA MET A 13 24.12 -7.31 8.10
C MET A 13 24.74 -8.21 7.02
N LEU A 14 23.92 -8.74 6.12
CA LEU A 14 24.36 -9.57 4.99
C LEU A 14 24.68 -8.69 3.77
N LYS A 15 25.76 -9.03 3.03
CA LYS A 15 26.11 -8.36 1.77
C LYS A 15 25.42 -9.05 0.60
N THR A 16 24.79 -8.27 -0.27
CA THR A 16 24.12 -8.74 -1.49
C THR A 16 24.61 -7.92 -2.68
N TYR A 17 24.89 -8.58 -3.81
CA TYR A 17 25.25 -7.93 -5.07
C TYR A 17 24.07 -7.96 -6.02
N LEU A 18 23.73 -6.80 -6.61
CA LEU A 18 22.61 -6.64 -7.52
C LEU A 18 23.03 -5.72 -8.67
N TYR A 19 22.72 -6.11 -9.90
CA TYR A 19 22.84 -5.23 -11.05
C TYR A 19 21.72 -4.20 -11.05
N ILE A 20 22.07 -2.92 -11.15
CA ILE A 20 21.12 -1.82 -11.24
C ILE A 20 21.38 -0.98 -12.50
N PRO A 21 20.33 -0.46 -13.15
CA PRO A 21 20.50 0.43 -14.31
C PRO A 21 21.25 1.70 -13.94
N GLU A 22 22.04 2.24 -14.87
CA GLU A 22 22.84 3.46 -14.67
C GLU A 22 21.99 4.65 -14.21
N GLN A 23 20.79 4.80 -14.78
CA GLN A 23 19.85 5.86 -14.41
C GLN A 23 19.43 5.77 -12.93
N LEU A 24 19.27 4.55 -12.40
CA LEU A 24 18.90 4.34 -11.01
C LEU A 24 20.06 4.66 -10.08
N GLU A 25 21.29 4.27 -10.44
CA GLU A 25 22.50 4.61 -9.68
C GLU A 25 22.71 6.14 -9.58
N LYS A 26 22.49 6.87 -10.68
CA LYS A 26 22.53 8.36 -10.67
C LYS A 26 21.54 8.94 -9.67
N ARG A 27 20.29 8.42 -9.63
CA ARG A 27 19.26 8.86 -8.69
C ARG A 27 19.62 8.53 -7.25
N ILE A 28 20.17 7.33 -6.99
CA ILE A 28 20.63 6.92 -5.65
C ILE A 28 21.74 7.86 -5.17
N LYS A 29 22.72 8.16 -6.03
CA LYS A 29 23.82 9.08 -5.70
C LYS A 29 23.31 10.48 -5.34
N LEU A 30 22.46 11.07 -6.18
CA LEU A 30 21.85 12.38 -5.91
C LEU A 30 21.06 12.40 -4.60
N THR A 31 20.28 11.35 -4.34
CA THR A 31 19.47 11.23 -3.12
C THR A 31 20.35 11.10 -1.87
N ALA A 32 21.42 10.32 -1.96
CA ALA A 32 22.40 10.14 -0.89
C ALA A 32 23.11 11.46 -0.54
N GLU A 33 23.52 12.22 -1.55
CA GLU A 33 24.13 13.55 -1.38
C GLU A 33 23.14 14.54 -0.74
N THR A 34 21.91 14.59 -1.26
CA THR A 34 20.85 15.49 -0.75
C THR A 34 20.53 15.19 0.72
N GLN A 35 20.45 13.92 1.09
CA GLN A 35 20.08 13.50 2.45
C GLN A 35 21.29 13.33 3.39
N LYS A 36 22.52 13.57 2.91
CA LYS A 36 23.77 13.34 3.65
C LYS A 36 23.87 11.94 4.26
N LYS A 37 23.47 10.92 3.50
CA LYS A 37 23.48 9.51 3.91
C LYS A 37 24.31 8.65 2.99
N SER A 38 24.70 7.47 3.46
CA SER A 38 25.38 6.49 2.60
C SER A 38 24.43 5.94 1.54
N LYS A 39 24.98 5.59 0.36
CA LYS A 39 24.19 4.92 -0.70
C LYS A 39 23.52 3.64 -0.19
N ALA A 40 24.24 2.86 0.63
CA ALA A 40 23.72 1.63 1.22
C ALA A 40 22.51 1.89 2.12
N GLU A 41 22.52 2.96 2.91
CA GLU A 41 21.37 3.31 3.75
C GLU A 41 20.16 3.72 2.91
N ILE A 42 20.37 4.53 1.86
CA ILE A 42 19.29 4.91 0.93
C ILE A 42 18.70 3.69 0.26
N ILE A 43 19.54 2.78 -0.25
CA ILE A 43 19.09 1.54 -0.88
C ILE A 43 18.30 0.69 0.11
N ARG A 44 18.79 0.52 1.35
CA ARG A 44 18.09 -0.24 2.39
C ARG A 44 16.72 0.35 2.70
N GLN A 45 16.64 1.67 2.87
CA GLN A 45 15.37 2.36 3.15
C GLN A 45 14.38 2.25 1.97
N ALA A 46 14.89 2.37 0.74
CA ALA A 46 14.08 2.20 -0.46
C ALA A 46 13.54 0.78 -0.59
N LEU A 47 14.35 -0.24 -0.29
CA LEU A 47 13.95 -1.64 -0.30
C LEU A 47 12.92 -1.95 0.80
N GLU A 48 13.11 -1.46 2.03
CA GLU A 48 12.19 -1.68 3.15
C GLU A 48 10.79 -1.11 2.87
N LYS A 49 10.76 0.13 2.35
CA LYS A 49 9.51 0.78 1.90
C LYS A 49 8.93 0.09 0.68
N GLY A 50 9.77 -0.29 -0.29
CA GLY A 50 9.38 -0.96 -1.51
C GLY A 50 8.74 -2.33 -1.26
N ILE A 51 9.34 -3.16 -0.42
CA ILE A 51 8.81 -4.47 -0.04
C ILE A 51 7.45 -4.31 0.64
N SER A 52 7.32 -3.34 1.56
CA SER A 52 6.05 -3.06 2.22
C SER A 52 4.96 -2.64 1.23
N ALA A 53 5.31 -1.84 0.22
CA ALA A 53 4.39 -1.43 -0.83
C ALA A 53 4.01 -2.60 -1.77
N VAL A 54 4.98 -3.41 -2.18
CA VAL A 54 4.77 -4.59 -3.04
C VAL A 54 3.93 -5.64 -2.33
N ALA A 55 4.19 -5.92 -1.05
CA ALA A 55 3.39 -6.83 -0.23
C ALA A 55 1.93 -6.34 -0.09
N GLN A 56 1.72 -5.02 -0.16
CA GLN A 56 0.39 -4.43 -0.12
C GLN A 56 -0.30 -4.41 -1.48
N GLN A 57 0.43 -4.44 -2.59
CA GLN A 57 -0.12 -4.26 -3.93
C GLN A 57 -1.16 -5.32 -4.33
N GLY A 58 -1.06 -6.54 -3.79
CA GLY A 58 -2.08 -7.59 -3.92
C GLY A 58 -3.19 -7.56 -2.85
N THR A 59 -2.99 -6.86 -1.73
CA THR A 59 -3.94 -6.80 -0.61
C THR A 59 -4.77 -5.51 -0.57
N VAL A 60 -4.40 -4.47 -1.32
CA VAL A 60 -5.13 -3.19 -1.34
C VAL A 60 -6.56 -3.36 -1.84
N SER A 61 -6.81 -4.14 -2.90
CA SER A 61 -8.17 -4.38 -3.40
C SER A 61 -8.99 -5.23 -2.41
N ALA A 62 -8.42 -6.31 -1.89
CA ALA A 62 -9.08 -7.18 -0.92
C ALA A 62 -9.40 -6.45 0.40
N ARG A 63 -8.47 -5.65 0.92
CA ARG A 63 -8.69 -4.82 2.12
C ARG A 63 -9.72 -3.72 1.89
N ALA A 64 -9.73 -3.11 0.69
CA ALA A 64 -10.74 -2.12 0.34
C ALA A 64 -12.14 -2.74 0.30
N LEU A 65 -12.29 -3.93 -0.30
CA LEU A 65 -13.56 -4.66 -0.32
C LEU A 65 -14.00 -5.10 1.09
N LEU A 66 -13.08 -5.55 1.94
CA LEU A 66 -13.38 -5.89 3.33
C LEU A 66 -13.88 -4.66 4.11
N LYS A 67 -13.23 -3.50 3.96
CA LYS A 67 -13.69 -2.26 4.59
C LYS A 67 -15.08 -1.84 4.09
N ILE A 68 -15.36 -2.01 2.80
CA ILE A 68 -16.70 -1.73 2.24
C ILE A 68 -17.74 -2.70 2.84
N ALA A 69 -17.39 -3.98 2.99
CA ALA A 69 -18.26 -4.98 3.62
C ALA A 69 -18.54 -4.66 5.10
N GLU A 70 -17.53 -4.25 5.88
CA GLU A 70 -17.69 -3.80 7.27
C GLU A 70 -18.65 -2.61 7.39
N VAL A 71 -18.54 -1.63 6.48
CA VAL A 71 -19.47 -0.50 6.40
C VAL A 71 -20.88 -1.00 6.06
N GLY A 72 -21.02 -1.91 5.09
CA GLY A 72 -22.29 -2.52 4.73
C GLY A 72 -22.94 -3.28 5.89
N GLU A 73 -22.15 -4.02 6.67
CA GLU A 73 -22.61 -4.76 7.84
C GLU A 73 -23.06 -3.82 8.97
N LYS A 74 -22.28 -2.75 9.22
CA LYS A 74 -22.58 -1.78 10.29
C LYS A 74 -23.85 -0.99 10.03
N TYR A 75 -24.03 -0.49 8.81
CA TYR A 75 -25.14 0.42 8.49
C TYR A 75 -26.35 -0.27 7.85
N LYS A 76 -26.20 -1.53 7.42
CA LYS A 76 -27.25 -2.36 6.78
C LYS A 76 -28.13 -1.54 5.81
N PRO A 77 -27.54 -0.78 4.87
CA PRO A 77 -28.30 0.13 4.03
C PRO A 77 -29.31 -0.65 3.21
N LYS A 78 -30.58 -0.25 3.30
CA LYS A 78 -31.66 -0.82 2.49
C LYS A 78 -31.94 0.13 1.34
N GLY A 79 -31.80 -0.37 0.12
CA GLY A 79 -32.08 0.37 -1.10
C GLY A 79 -32.89 -0.46 -2.09
N PRO A 80 -33.50 0.19 -3.09
CA PRO A 80 -34.07 -0.49 -4.25
C PRO A 80 -33.06 -1.44 -4.89
N ARG A 81 -33.50 -2.61 -5.34
CA ARG A 81 -32.63 -3.64 -5.95
C ARG A 81 -31.97 -3.15 -7.24
N ASP A 82 -32.56 -2.16 -7.88
CA ASP A 82 -32.16 -1.54 -9.14
C ASP A 82 -31.38 -0.22 -8.96
N LEU A 83 -30.92 0.08 -7.74
CA LEU A 83 -30.22 1.33 -7.43
C LEU A 83 -29.02 1.59 -8.34
N SER A 84 -28.22 0.56 -8.65
CA SER A 84 -27.05 0.69 -9.53
C SER A 84 -27.41 1.00 -10.98
N ALA A 85 -28.59 0.55 -11.44
CA ALA A 85 -29.06 0.76 -12.80
C ALA A 85 -29.78 2.11 -12.97
N ASN A 86 -30.34 2.65 -11.89
CA ASN A 86 -31.22 3.82 -11.89
C ASN A 86 -30.70 4.96 -10.98
N LEU A 87 -29.39 5.20 -10.95
CA LEU A 87 -28.75 6.24 -10.14
C LEU A 87 -29.41 7.61 -10.35
N ASP A 88 -29.65 8.03 -11.60
CA ASP A 88 -30.22 9.35 -11.91
C ASP A 88 -31.63 9.53 -11.35
N LYS A 89 -32.43 8.46 -11.36
CA LYS A 89 -33.78 8.47 -10.78
C LYS A 89 -33.73 8.69 -9.28
N TYR A 90 -32.82 8.03 -8.57
CA TYR A 90 -32.75 8.08 -7.11
C TYR A 90 -31.96 9.29 -6.57
N LEU A 91 -30.98 9.79 -7.32
CA LEU A 91 -30.17 10.94 -6.94
C LEU A 91 -30.82 12.27 -7.38
N TRP A 92 -31.43 12.30 -8.56
CA TRP A 92 -31.90 13.55 -9.19
C TRP A 92 -33.40 13.56 -9.47
N GLY A 93 -34.11 12.46 -9.23
CA GLY A 93 -35.55 12.36 -9.52
C GLY A 93 -35.86 12.30 -11.02
N ILE A 94 -34.85 12.16 -11.88
CA ILE A 94 -35.02 12.14 -13.34
C ILE A 94 -35.50 10.75 -13.75
N ASN A 95 -36.73 10.68 -14.23
CA ASN A 95 -37.30 9.44 -14.74
C ASN A 95 -36.97 9.33 -16.24
N LYS A 96 -36.30 8.25 -16.68
CA LYS A 96 -35.94 8.02 -18.09
C LYS A 96 -37.14 7.93 -19.06
N ASN A 97 -38.36 8.04 -18.51
CA ASN A 97 -39.61 8.05 -19.27
C ASN A 97 -40.17 9.47 -19.49
N SER A 98 -39.43 10.55 -19.23
CA SER A 98 -39.72 11.83 -19.87
C SER A 98 -39.21 11.75 -21.31
N ASN A 99 -40.04 11.16 -22.18
CA ASN A 99 -39.92 11.33 -23.63
C ASN A 99 -39.86 12.83 -23.96
N GLU A 100 -39.26 13.15 -25.11
CA GLU A 100 -39.56 14.31 -25.97
C GLU A 100 -40.50 15.41 -25.43
#